data_AF-A0A831KF93-F1
#
_entry.id   AF-A0A831KF93-F1
#
_cell.length_a   1.000
_cell.length_b   1.000
_cell.length_c   1.000
_cell.angle_alpha   90.00
_cell.angle_beta   90.00
_cell.angle_gamma   90.00
#
_symmetry.space_group_name_H-M   'P 1'
#
loop_
_entity.id
_entity.type
_entity.pdbx_description
1 polymer ?
#
loop_
_entity_poly.entity_id
_entity_poly.type
_entity_poly.pdbx_seq_one_letter_code
_entity_poly.pdbx_strand_id
1 'polypeptide(L)'
;MLAAVISLTGLGFIAAFGLGVASRKFYVEVDPRLVEVEESLPGLNCGACGYPGCSGFAAGVLTGDAEVTGCGPGGEAVAVKLAEILGVEVGGIDRKVAVLKCGGGSGKAVVEALYDGIQDCRSAVLVGGGGKLCRYSCVGFATCEKVCPFDAITMSDDDLPIIDSELCTACNKCVVACPRDVLILESQKHQVIVRCYSEDPGPRVKKVCSVGCTGCGICEKVCAVEAVRVDMNLAFIYPGTCVDCGICAARCPTGAITDGLLPRTTVVISEGCNGCTICAKVCPFDAISGQAKHLHVVDPDLCTACGLCVPRCPVNVISHSGPEATAGA
;
A
#
# COMPACT_ATOMS: atom_id res chain seq x y z
N MET A 1 -51.28 27.26 -40.73
CA MET A 1 -50.11 27.88 -40.05
C MET A 1 -50.37 28.20 -38.58
N LEU A 2 -51.45 28.93 -38.22
CA LEU A 2 -51.74 29.26 -36.81
C LEU A 2 -51.81 28.06 -35.87
N ALA A 3 -52.49 26.97 -36.25
CA ALA A 3 -52.61 25.78 -35.41
C ALA A 3 -51.25 25.14 -35.06
N ALA A 4 -50.33 25.08 -36.03
CA ALA A 4 -48.98 24.56 -35.83
C ALA A 4 -48.14 25.46 -34.91
N VAL A 5 -48.28 26.78 -35.04
CA VAL A 5 -47.63 27.75 -34.15
C VAL A 5 -48.15 27.58 -32.71
N ILE A 6 -49.47 27.52 -32.53
CA ILE A 6 -50.08 27.35 -31.20
C ILE A 6 -49.68 26.02 -30.56
N SER A 7 -49.66 24.91 -31.31
CA SER A 7 -49.28 23.60 -30.76
C SER A 7 -47.81 23.53 -30.35
N LEU A 8 -46.90 24.10 -31.15
CA LEU A 8 -45.46 24.15 -30.83
C LEU A 8 -45.18 25.06 -29.64
N THR A 9 -45.80 26.24 -29.59
CA THR A 9 -45.67 27.16 -28.45
C THR A 9 -46.24 26.55 -27.17
N GLY A 10 -47.39 25.87 -27.24
CA GLY A 10 -47.99 25.18 -26.09
C GLY A 10 -47.10 24.07 -25.53
N LEU A 11 -46.57 23.21 -26.40
CA LEU A 11 -45.62 22.16 -25.99
C LEU A 11 -44.33 22.75 -25.40
N GLY A 12 -43.80 23.82 -26.01
CA GLY A 12 -42.64 24.53 -25.47
C GLY A 12 -42.88 25.11 -24.09
N PHE A 13 -44.06 25.70 -23.85
CA PHE A 13 -44.42 26.25 -22.55
C PHE A 13 -44.58 25.15 -21.49
N ILE A 14 -45.21 24.03 -21.83
CA ILE A 14 -45.37 22.87 -20.92
C ILE A 14 -44.00 22.28 -20.57
N ALA A 15 -43.13 22.09 -21.55
CA ALA A 15 -41.78 21.57 -21.32
C ALA A 15 -40.93 22.53 -20.48
N ALA A 16 -40.96 23.83 -20.78
CA ALA A 16 -40.24 24.85 -20.02
C ALA A 16 -40.75 24.96 -18.58
N PHE A 17 -42.06 24.93 -18.38
CA PHE A 17 -42.66 24.91 -17.04
C PHE A 17 -42.27 23.66 -16.28
N GLY A 18 -42.35 22.48 -16.91
CA GLY A 18 -41.94 21.21 -16.33
C GLY A 18 -40.46 21.20 -15.91
N LEU A 19 -39.55 21.67 -16.78
CA LEU A 19 -38.13 21.79 -16.48
C LEU A 19 -37.86 22.83 -15.39
N GLY A 20 -38.59 23.96 -15.37
CA GLY A 20 -38.46 24.98 -14.33
C GLY A 20 -38.88 24.48 -12.95
N VAL A 21 -40.00 23.73 -12.89
CA VAL A 21 -40.45 23.07 -11.66
C VAL A 21 -39.46 22.00 -11.22
N ALA A 22 -39.00 21.15 -12.14
CA ALA A 22 -38.00 20.13 -11.82
C ALA A 22 -36.69 20.75 -11.32
N SER A 23 -36.18 21.78 -11.99
CA SER A 23 -34.95 22.47 -11.61
C SER A 23 -35.02 23.06 -10.20
N ARG A 24 -36.15 23.64 -9.79
CA ARG A 24 -36.31 24.13 -8.41
C ARG A 24 -36.53 23.02 -7.40
N LYS A 25 -37.35 22.02 -7.75
CA LYS A 25 -37.69 20.91 -6.85
C LYS A 25 -36.49 20.00 -6.56
N PHE A 26 -35.58 19.86 -7.53
CA PHE A 26 -34.34 19.08 -7.42
C PHE A 26 -33.10 19.96 -7.33
N TYR A 27 -33.26 21.24 -6.99
CA TYR A 27 -32.12 22.11 -6.73
C TYR A 27 -31.39 21.63 -5.48
N VAL A 28 -30.10 21.33 -5.61
CA VAL A 28 -29.23 20.96 -4.50
C VAL A 28 -28.36 22.17 -4.21
N GLU A 29 -28.41 22.67 -2.97
CA GLU A 29 -27.48 23.70 -2.51
C GLU A 29 -26.06 23.13 -2.54
N VAL A 30 -25.22 23.72 -3.38
CA VAL A 30 -23.79 23.41 -3.45
C VAL A 30 -23.09 24.30 -2.44
N ASP A 31 -22.37 23.70 -1.48
CA ASP A 31 -21.52 24.45 -0.56
C ASP A 31 -20.51 25.26 -1.40
N PRO A 32 -20.45 26.61 -1.26
CA PRO A 32 -19.53 27.44 -2.05
C PRO A 32 -18.06 27.03 -1.87
N ARG A 33 -17.71 26.39 -0.75
CA ARG A 33 -16.37 25.86 -0.49
C ARG A 33 -16.03 24.64 -1.33
N LEU A 34 -16.99 24.00 -1.99
CA LEU A 34 -16.74 22.82 -2.83
C LEU A 34 -15.74 23.14 -3.94
N VAL A 35 -15.89 24.29 -4.58
CA VAL A 35 -14.99 24.73 -5.64
C VAL A 35 -13.60 24.98 -5.08
N GLU A 36 -13.48 25.64 -3.92
CA GLU A 36 -12.19 25.93 -3.26
C GLU A 36 -11.45 24.65 -2.84
N VAL A 37 -12.19 23.68 -2.30
CA VAL A 37 -11.66 22.36 -1.94
C VAL A 37 -11.21 21.61 -3.19
N GLU A 38 -12.03 21.59 -4.24
CA GLU A 38 -11.72 20.87 -5.48
C GLU A 38 -10.50 21.45 -6.20
N GLU A 39 -10.39 22.79 -6.28
CA GLU A 39 -9.23 23.48 -6.87
C GLU A 39 -7.94 23.24 -6.08
N SER A 40 -8.05 22.90 -4.80
CA SER A 40 -6.90 22.53 -3.96
C SER A 40 -6.39 21.11 -4.25
N LEU A 41 -7.13 20.29 -5.00
CA LEU A 41 -6.76 18.91 -5.31
C LEU A 41 -5.91 18.80 -6.60
N PRO A 42 -5.10 17.74 -6.77
CA PRO A 42 -4.27 17.55 -7.96
C PRO A 42 -5.01 17.28 -9.29
N GLY A 43 -6.35 17.18 -9.28
CA GLY A 43 -7.15 16.96 -10.50
C GLY A 43 -6.97 15.59 -11.19
N LEU A 44 -6.31 14.61 -10.54
CA LEU A 44 -5.96 13.32 -11.15
C LEU A 44 -7.14 12.35 -11.35
N ASN A 45 -8.26 12.57 -10.66
CA ASN A 45 -9.46 11.71 -10.71
C ASN A 45 -9.18 10.20 -10.55
N CYS A 46 -8.25 9.86 -9.66
CA CYS A 46 -7.64 8.54 -9.62
C CYS A 46 -8.33 7.51 -8.71
N GLY A 47 -9.27 7.95 -7.87
CA GLY A 47 -10.05 7.08 -6.97
C GLY A 47 -9.26 6.43 -5.82
N ALA A 48 -8.00 6.82 -5.60
CA ALA A 48 -7.17 6.27 -4.52
C ALA A 48 -7.78 6.44 -3.11
N CYS A 49 -8.53 7.52 -2.91
CA CYS A 49 -9.23 7.82 -1.66
C CYS A 49 -10.58 7.11 -1.51
N GLY A 50 -11.01 6.30 -2.49
CA GLY A 50 -12.31 5.61 -2.48
C GLY A 50 -13.50 6.43 -3.02
N TYR A 51 -13.27 7.68 -3.47
CA TYR A 51 -14.32 8.55 -4.02
C TYR A 51 -14.27 8.62 -5.55
N PRO A 52 -15.41 8.87 -6.22
CA PRO A 52 -15.49 9.05 -7.67
C PRO A 52 -14.90 10.41 -8.07
N GLY A 53 -13.60 10.45 -8.29
CA GLY A 53 -12.88 11.64 -8.75
C GLY A 53 -12.61 12.67 -7.66
N CYS A 54 -12.00 13.79 -8.06
CA CYS A 54 -11.61 14.89 -7.17
C CYS A 54 -12.84 15.60 -6.59
N SER A 55 -13.85 15.90 -7.40
CA SER A 55 -15.09 16.53 -6.94
C SER A 55 -15.85 15.65 -5.94
N GLY A 56 -15.86 14.32 -6.13
CA GLY A 56 -16.46 13.39 -5.18
C GLY A 56 -15.74 13.36 -3.83
N PHE A 57 -14.40 13.39 -3.84
CA PHE A 57 -13.60 13.52 -2.63
C PHE A 57 -13.83 14.87 -1.94
N ALA A 58 -13.85 15.96 -2.71
CA ALA A 58 -14.10 17.31 -2.20
C ALA A 58 -15.44 17.42 -1.47
N ALA A 59 -16.50 16.84 -2.05
CA ALA A 59 -17.81 16.77 -1.40
C ALA A 59 -17.76 15.94 -0.10
N GLY A 60 -17.10 14.78 -0.12
CA GLY A 60 -16.95 13.93 1.06
C GLY A 60 -16.17 14.60 2.19
N VAL A 61 -15.15 15.41 1.86
CA VAL A 61 -14.38 16.18 2.84
C VAL A 61 -15.26 17.26 3.49
N LEU A 62 -16.13 17.92 2.73
CA LEU A 62 -17.06 18.93 3.27
C LEU A 62 -18.16 18.34 4.15
N THR A 63 -18.66 17.14 3.84
CA THR A 63 -19.67 16.46 4.67
C THR A 63 -19.07 15.80 5.90
N GLY A 64 -17.74 15.72 6.00
CA GLY A 64 -17.03 15.00 7.06
C GLY A 64 -16.97 13.49 6.86
N ASP A 65 -17.43 12.98 5.71
CA ASP A 65 -17.34 11.56 5.35
C ASP A 65 -15.91 11.15 4.97
N ALA A 66 -15.10 12.11 4.50
CA ALA A 66 -13.71 11.90 4.11
C ALA A 66 -12.75 12.72 4.99
N GLU A 67 -11.62 12.12 5.35
CA GLU A 67 -10.54 12.84 6.04
C GLU A 67 -9.79 13.77 5.08
N VAL A 68 -9.37 14.95 5.59
CA VAL A 68 -8.55 15.93 4.84
C VAL A 68 -7.20 15.36 4.38
N THR A 69 -6.71 14.33 5.07
CA THR A 69 -5.47 13.59 4.76
C THR A 69 -5.65 12.51 3.69
N GLY A 70 -6.88 12.29 3.20
CA GLY A 70 -7.21 11.16 2.31
C GLY A 70 -6.64 11.27 0.88
N CYS A 71 -6.18 12.44 0.45
CA CYS A 71 -5.62 12.63 -0.89
C CYS A 71 -4.16 12.15 -0.97
N GLY A 72 -3.96 10.86 -1.25
CA GLY A 72 -2.62 10.27 -1.42
C GLY A 72 -1.68 11.07 -2.34
N PRO A 73 -2.09 11.42 -3.58
CA PRO A 73 -1.25 12.19 -4.49
C PRO A 73 -1.00 13.64 -4.07
N GLY A 74 -1.93 14.23 -3.32
CA GLY A 74 -1.81 15.59 -2.81
C GLY A 74 -0.90 15.68 -1.59
N GLY A 75 -0.81 14.60 -0.83
CA GLY A 75 0.02 14.50 0.37
C GLY A 75 -0.28 15.61 1.39
N GLU A 76 0.76 15.98 2.14
CA GLU A 76 0.67 16.99 3.20
C GLU A 76 0.28 18.38 2.70
N ALA A 77 0.80 18.78 1.53
CA ALA A 77 0.50 20.08 0.96
C ALA A 77 -1.01 20.28 0.70
N VAL A 78 -1.72 19.23 0.27
CA VAL A 78 -3.17 19.28 0.10
C VAL A 78 -3.88 19.19 1.44
N ALA A 79 -3.46 18.29 2.33
CA ALA A 79 -4.10 18.13 3.64
C ALA A 79 -4.12 19.43 4.45
N VAL A 80 -3.01 20.18 4.46
CA VAL A 80 -2.91 21.49 5.14
C VAL A 80 -3.87 22.50 4.54
N LYS A 81 -3.94 22.62 3.21
CA LYS A 81 -4.87 23.54 2.55
C LYS A 81 -6.33 23.19 2.85
N LEU A 82 -6.68 21.91 2.80
CA LEU A 82 -8.04 21.46 3.09
C LEU A 82 -8.43 21.74 4.55
N ALA A 83 -7.48 21.55 5.47
CA ALA A 83 -7.66 21.88 6.87
C ALA A 83 -7.84 23.38 7.13
N GLU A 84 -7.10 24.23 6.43
CA GLU A 84 -7.27 25.69 6.48
C GLU A 84 -8.67 26.11 6.00
N ILE A 85 -9.16 25.53 4.89
CA ILE A 85 -10.50 25.83 4.32
C ILE A 85 -11.62 25.38 5.29
N LEU A 86 -11.42 24.26 5.97
CA LEU A 86 -12.43 23.67 6.85
C LEU A 86 -12.33 24.15 8.31
N GLY A 87 -11.22 24.77 8.70
CA GLY A 87 -10.93 25.14 10.09
C GLY A 87 -10.72 23.94 11.01
N VAL A 88 -10.13 22.86 10.49
CA VAL A 88 -9.82 21.62 11.26
C VAL A 88 -8.32 21.45 11.44
N GLU A 89 -7.90 20.69 12.45
CA GLU A 89 -6.49 20.35 12.63
C GLU A 89 -6.09 19.16 11.75
N VAL A 90 -4.86 19.19 11.20
CA VAL A 90 -4.30 18.08 10.43
C VAL A 90 -3.66 17.08 11.38
N GLY A 91 -4.21 15.87 11.44
CA GLY A 91 -3.57 14.74 12.11
C GLY A 91 -2.37 14.20 11.32
N GLY A 92 -1.64 13.24 11.89
CA GLY A 92 -0.52 12.59 11.21
C GLY A 92 -0.95 11.92 9.90
N ILE A 93 -0.23 12.20 8.81
CA ILE A 93 -0.54 11.66 7.48
C ILE A 93 0.09 10.27 7.34
N ASP A 94 -0.74 9.29 6.97
CA ASP A 94 -0.27 7.97 6.58
C ASP A 94 0.06 7.96 5.07
N ARG A 95 1.33 8.19 4.74
CA ARG A 95 1.81 8.10 3.36
C ARG A 95 1.70 6.65 2.89
N LYS A 96 0.94 6.42 1.82
CA LYS A 96 0.84 5.12 1.16
C LYS A 96 1.80 5.03 -0.02
N VAL A 97 2.14 3.80 -0.39
CA VAL A 97 2.96 3.47 -1.56
C VAL A 97 2.39 2.26 -2.28
N ALA A 98 2.64 2.14 -3.59
CA ALA A 98 2.25 0.95 -4.33
C ALA A 98 3.17 -0.22 -3.98
N VAL A 99 2.58 -1.38 -3.71
CA VAL A 99 3.30 -2.60 -3.30
C VAL A 99 2.83 -3.78 -4.13
N LEU A 100 3.80 -4.54 -4.66
CA LEU A 100 3.56 -5.77 -5.40
C LEU A 100 3.42 -6.98 -4.47
N LYS A 101 2.26 -7.65 -4.47
CA LYS A 101 1.99 -8.94 -3.80
C LYS A 101 2.41 -10.16 -4.63
N CYS A 102 3.58 -10.10 -5.27
CA CYS A 102 4.12 -11.19 -6.07
C CYS A 102 5.64 -11.17 -6.07
N GLY A 103 6.28 -12.25 -5.61
CA GLY A 103 7.72 -12.49 -5.74
C GLY A 103 8.09 -13.46 -6.86
N GLY A 104 7.09 -14.03 -7.55
CA GLY A 104 7.25 -15.07 -8.59
C GLY A 104 7.61 -14.49 -9.96
N GLY A 105 8.83 -13.95 -10.09
CA GLY A 105 9.41 -13.54 -11.37
C GLY A 105 9.59 -14.70 -12.36
N SER A 106 10.00 -14.42 -13.59
CA SER A 106 10.20 -15.44 -14.65
C SER A 106 11.20 -16.53 -14.26
N GLY A 107 12.21 -16.22 -13.45
CA GLY A 107 13.15 -17.22 -12.91
C GLY A 107 12.63 -18.07 -11.74
N LYS A 108 11.47 -17.73 -11.16
CA LYS A 108 10.94 -18.36 -9.93
C LYS A 108 9.61 -19.05 -10.13
N ALA A 109 8.75 -18.50 -10.99
CA ALA A 109 7.46 -19.06 -11.36
C ALA A 109 7.56 -19.75 -12.72
N VAL A 110 6.98 -20.94 -12.85
CA VAL A 110 6.97 -21.72 -14.08
C VAL A 110 6.26 -20.94 -15.20
N VAL A 111 6.98 -20.72 -16.29
CA VAL A 111 6.45 -20.20 -17.55
C VAL A 111 5.99 -21.41 -18.37
N GLU A 112 4.68 -21.52 -18.58
CA GLU A 112 4.05 -22.62 -19.32
C GLU A 112 4.08 -22.36 -20.83
N ALA A 113 3.91 -21.10 -21.24
CA ALA A 113 3.90 -20.71 -22.63
C ALA A 113 4.49 -19.31 -22.82
N LEU A 114 5.13 -19.08 -23.96
CA LEU A 114 5.56 -17.75 -24.37
C LEU A 114 4.39 -17.04 -25.04
N TYR A 115 4.11 -15.82 -24.58
CA TYR A 115 3.10 -14.97 -25.18
C TYR A 115 3.71 -14.14 -26.30
N ASP A 116 3.17 -14.27 -27.50
CA ASP A 116 3.54 -13.47 -28.68
C ASP A 116 2.32 -12.63 -29.10
N GLY A 117 2.37 -11.34 -28.79
CA GLY A 117 1.26 -10.41 -29.00
C GLY A 117 1.55 -9.01 -28.45
N ILE A 118 0.48 -8.25 -28.22
CA ILE A 118 0.58 -6.89 -27.70
C ILE A 118 1.16 -6.95 -26.29
N GLN A 119 2.28 -6.26 -26.08
CA GLN A 119 3.01 -6.26 -24.82
C GLN A 119 2.27 -5.46 -23.72
N ASP A 120 1.15 -6.00 -23.27
CA ASP A 120 0.35 -5.49 -22.17
C ASP A 120 -0.25 -6.65 -21.35
N CYS A 121 -0.37 -6.43 -20.04
CA CYS A 121 -0.79 -7.48 -19.12
C CYS A 121 -2.23 -7.95 -19.39
N ARG A 122 -3.13 -7.07 -19.85
CA ARG A 122 -4.55 -7.41 -20.03
C ARG A 122 -4.73 -8.32 -21.24
N SER A 123 -4.14 -7.98 -22.38
CA SER A 123 -4.13 -8.82 -23.57
C SER A 123 -3.45 -10.16 -23.30
N ALA A 124 -2.31 -10.15 -22.61
CA ALA A 124 -1.62 -11.38 -22.24
C ALA A 124 -2.49 -12.27 -21.34
N VAL A 125 -3.16 -11.72 -20.32
CA VAL A 125 -4.05 -12.49 -19.42
C VAL A 125 -5.23 -13.09 -20.18
N LEU A 126 -5.80 -12.38 -21.16
CA LEU A 126 -6.88 -12.91 -22.01
C LEU A 126 -6.41 -14.10 -22.86
N VAL A 127 -5.15 -14.07 -23.33
CA VAL A 127 -4.57 -15.13 -24.14
C VAL A 127 -3.84 -16.14 -23.25
N GLY A 128 -4.58 -17.13 -22.77
CA GLY A 128 -3.99 -18.24 -22.03
C GLY A 128 -3.42 -17.87 -20.66
N GLY A 129 -3.80 -16.72 -20.09
CA GLY A 129 -3.44 -16.31 -18.72
C GLY A 129 -2.07 -15.64 -18.57
N GLY A 130 -1.45 -15.19 -19.65
CA GLY A 130 -0.21 -14.41 -19.60
C GLY A 130 1.05 -15.25 -19.47
N GLY A 131 1.02 -16.48 -19.97
CA GLY A 131 2.20 -17.35 -20.13
C GLY A 131 2.69 -18.07 -18.87
N LYS A 132 2.50 -17.50 -17.67
CA LYS A 132 2.83 -18.17 -16.41
C LYS A 132 1.76 -19.20 -16.02
N LEU A 133 2.23 -20.32 -15.46
CA LEU A 133 1.35 -21.38 -14.94
C LEU A 133 0.54 -20.91 -13.72
N CYS A 134 1.10 -19.98 -12.92
CA CYS A 134 0.37 -19.34 -11.83
C CYS A 134 -0.65 -18.35 -12.37
N ARG A 135 -1.93 -18.57 -12.08
CA ARG A 135 -3.03 -17.68 -12.50
C ARG A 135 -3.18 -16.45 -11.61
N TYR A 136 -2.42 -16.35 -10.52
CA TYR A 136 -2.49 -15.22 -9.58
C TYR A 136 -1.29 -14.28 -9.71
N SER A 137 -0.22 -14.67 -10.41
CA SER A 137 1.03 -13.92 -10.41
C SER A 137 1.02 -12.70 -11.34
N CYS A 138 1.92 -11.76 -11.06
CA CYS A 138 2.35 -10.75 -12.03
C CYS A 138 2.82 -11.44 -13.32
N VAL A 139 2.30 -11.00 -14.46
CA VAL A 139 2.61 -11.57 -15.78
C VAL A 139 3.84 -10.95 -16.45
N GLY A 140 4.27 -9.75 -16.01
CA GLY A 140 5.54 -9.15 -16.43
C GLY A 140 5.50 -8.19 -17.63
N PHE A 141 4.34 -7.92 -18.25
CA PHE A 141 4.25 -7.06 -19.43
C PHE A 141 4.18 -5.54 -19.16
N ALA A 142 4.69 -5.10 -18.01
CA ALA A 142 4.95 -3.69 -17.71
C ALA A 142 3.77 -2.71 -17.83
N THR A 143 2.51 -3.15 -17.80
CA THR A 143 1.36 -2.22 -17.85
C THR A 143 1.40 -1.20 -16.72
N CYS A 144 1.82 -1.62 -15.51
CA CYS A 144 1.91 -0.73 -14.34
C CYS A 144 2.96 0.39 -14.52
N GLU A 145 4.11 0.08 -15.12
CA GLU A 145 5.13 1.07 -15.52
C GLU A 145 4.53 2.07 -16.53
N LYS A 146 3.91 1.58 -17.61
CA LYS A 146 3.34 2.42 -18.68
C LYS A 146 2.24 3.39 -18.22
N VAL A 147 1.48 3.03 -17.18
CA VAL A 147 0.40 3.90 -16.64
C VAL A 147 0.87 4.82 -15.52
N CYS A 148 2.10 4.67 -15.03
CA CYS A 148 2.65 5.50 -13.96
C CYS A 148 2.99 6.89 -14.52
N PRO A 149 2.37 7.98 -14.04
CA PRO A 149 2.68 9.32 -14.54
C PRO A 149 3.84 9.98 -13.79
N PHE A 150 4.48 9.25 -12.87
CA PHE A 150 5.53 9.75 -11.97
C PHE A 150 6.84 8.97 -12.12
N ASP A 151 6.91 8.06 -13.11
CA ASP A 151 8.07 7.18 -13.35
C ASP A 151 8.52 6.38 -12.11
N ALA A 152 7.61 6.16 -11.16
CA ALA A 152 7.88 5.46 -9.90
C ALA A 152 7.98 3.94 -10.04
N ILE A 153 7.81 3.37 -11.24
CA ILE A 153 7.79 1.93 -11.46
C ILE A 153 8.75 1.62 -12.60
N THR A 154 9.66 0.69 -12.36
CA THR A 154 10.57 0.14 -13.38
C THR A 154 10.50 -1.38 -13.37
N MET A 155 10.75 -2.04 -14.50
CA MET A 155 10.75 -3.50 -14.55
C MET A 155 12.13 -4.07 -14.22
N SER A 156 12.17 -5.08 -13.35
CA SER A 156 13.40 -5.83 -13.04
C SER A 156 13.74 -6.83 -14.15
N ASP A 157 14.96 -7.38 -14.08
CA ASP A 157 15.42 -8.49 -14.93
C ASP A 157 14.58 -9.78 -14.75
N ASP A 158 13.86 -9.89 -13.63
CA ASP A 158 12.96 -11.02 -13.28
C ASP A 158 11.51 -10.79 -13.79
N ASP A 159 11.29 -9.77 -14.62
CA ASP A 159 9.97 -9.32 -15.13
C ASP A 159 8.97 -8.94 -14.01
N LEU A 160 9.46 -8.38 -12.90
CA LEU A 160 8.62 -7.85 -11.83
C LEU A 160 8.77 -6.34 -11.71
N PRO A 161 7.68 -5.60 -11.43
CA PRO A 161 7.78 -4.17 -11.18
C PRO A 161 8.49 -3.90 -9.84
N ILE A 162 9.52 -3.07 -9.91
CA ILE A 162 10.19 -2.41 -8.79
C ILE A 162 9.51 -1.05 -8.63
N ILE A 163 8.98 -0.78 -7.44
CA ILE A 163 8.34 0.50 -7.13
C ILE A 163 9.29 1.33 -6.27
N ASP A 164 9.60 2.53 -6.75
CA ASP A 164 10.31 3.56 -5.98
C ASP A 164 9.30 4.25 -5.04
N SER A 165 9.50 4.08 -3.72
CA SER A 165 8.63 4.66 -2.71
C SER A 165 8.72 6.19 -2.64
N GLU A 166 9.85 6.77 -3.04
CA GLU A 166 10.06 8.22 -3.01
C GLU A 166 9.32 8.92 -4.13
N LEU A 167 9.27 8.31 -5.32
CA LEU A 167 8.53 8.83 -6.47
C LEU A 167 7.04 8.46 -6.42
N CYS A 168 6.67 7.39 -5.72
CA CYS A 168 5.28 6.95 -5.66
C CYS A 168 4.41 7.94 -4.88
N THR A 169 3.36 8.43 -5.53
CA THR A 169 2.38 9.36 -4.92
C THR A 169 1.08 8.66 -4.52
N ALA A 170 1.04 7.33 -4.48
CA ALA A 170 -0.17 6.53 -4.21
C ALA A 170 -1.40 6.90 -5.07
N CYS A 171 -1.21 7.22 -6.35
CA CYS A 171 -2.33 7.59 -7.25
C CYS A 171 -3.20 6.43 -7.72
N ASN A 172 -3.01 5.19 -7.24
CA ASN A 172 -3.85 4.03 -7.55
C ASN A 172 -3.95 3.58 -9.04
N LYS A 173 -3.34 4.30 -9.99
CA LYS A 173 -3.43 3.96 -11.43
C LYS A 173 -2.86 2.58 -11.75
N CYS A 174 -1.73 2.21 -11.16
CA CYS A 174 -1.09 0.91 -11.38
C CYS A 174 -1.91 -0.26 -10.78
N VAL A 175 -2.61 -0.01 -9.67
CA VAL A 175 -3.51 -0.96 -9.00
C VAL A 175 -4.70 -1.23 -9.92
N VAL A 176 -5.40 -0.19 -10.36
CA VAL A 176 -6.57 -0.31 -11.26
C VAL A 176 -6.20 -0.92 -12.62
N ALA A 177 -5.00 -0.65 -13.13
CA ALA A 177 -4.54 -1.21 -14.39
C ALA A 177 -4.12 -2.69 -14.30
N CYS A 178 -3.89 -3.22 -13.10
CA CYS A 178 -3.41 -4.59 -12.89
C CYS A 178 -4.56 -5.60 -13.13
N PRO A 179 -4.50 -6.47 -14.15
CA PRO A 179 -5.56 -7.46 -14.39
C PRO A 179 -5.53 -8.66 -13.42
N ARG A 180 -4.64 -8.63 -12.43
CA ARG A 180 -4.38 -9.71 -11.46
C ARG A 180 -4.56 -9.25 -10.00
N ASP A 181 -4.84 -7.97 -9.78
CA ASP A 181 -5.02 -7.38 -8.44
C ASP A 181 -3.86 -7.63 -7.46
N VAL A 182 -2.66 -7.85 -7.99
CA VAL A 182 -1.43 -8.07 -7.20
C VAL A 182 -0.67 -6.79 -6.87
N LEU A 183 -1.17 -5.63 -7.29
CA LEU A 183 -0.66 -4.33 -6.85
C LEU A 183 -1.67 -3.75 -5.86
N ILE A 184 -1.20 -3.29 -4.72
CA ILE A 184 -2.04 -2.61 -3.72
C ILE A 184 -1.40 -1.30 -3.29
N LEU A 185 -2.18 -0.42 -2.68
CA LEU A 185 -1.64 0.68 -1.89
C LEU A 185 -1.54 0.24 -0.43
N GLU A 186 -0.36 0.38 0.15
CA GLU A 186 -0.08 0.04 1.54
C GLU A 186 0.60 1.22 2.24
N SER A 187 0.44 1.33 3.55
CA SER A 187 1.18 2.30 4.35
C SER A 187 2.69 2.10 4.14
N GLN A 188 3.42 3.19 3.92
CA GLN A 188 4.88 3.17 3.85
C GLN A 188 5.50 2.68 5.17
N LYS A 189 4.77 2.79 6.29
CA LYS A 189 5.21 2.33 7.61
C LYS A 189 5.15 0.81 7.74
N HIS A 190 4.25 0.14 7.02
CA HIS A 190 4.14 -1.32 7.06
C HIS A 190 5.26 -1.93 6.22
N GLN A 191 6.20 -2.61 6.86
CA GLN A 191 7.44 -3.09 6.25
C GLN A 191 7.39 -4.56 5.84
N VAL A 192 6.58 -5.36 6.55
CA VAL A 192 6.54 -6.82 6.39
C VAL A 192 5.37 -7.22 5.49
N ILE A 193 5.67 -7.65 4.27
CA ILE A 193 4.66 -7.91 3.23
C ILE A 193 4.69 -9.35 2.76
N VAL A 194 3.50 -9.94 2.60
CA VAL A 194 3.33 -11.22 1.89
C VAL A 194 3.39 -10.98 0.38
N ARG A 195 4.43 -11.49 -0.27
CA ARG A 195 4.69 -11.42 -1.73
C ARG A 195 4.08 -12.61 -2.48
N CYS A 196 2.95 -13.11 -2.01
CA CYS A 196 2.17 -14.16 -2.66
C CYS A 196 0.70 -13.78 -2.64
N TYR A 197 0.01 -14.06 -3.74
CA TYR A 197 -1.43 -13.85 -3.89
C TYR A 197 -2.16 -15.12 -4.37
N SER A 198 -1.44 -16.25 -4.42
CA SER A 198 -2.01 -17.53 -4.84
C SER A 198 -2.90 -18.11 -3.74
N GLU A 199 -4.12 -18.47 -4.11
CA GLU A 199 -5.07 -19.21 -3.25
C GLU A 199 -4.99 -20.73 -3.50
N ASP A 200 -4.14 -21.16 -4.44
CA ASP A 200 -3.91 -22.59 -4.70
C ASP A 200 -3.39 -23.33 -3.44
N PRO A 201 -3.71 -24.62 -3.27
CA PRO A 201 -3.15 -25.44 -2.20
C PRO A 201 -1.62 -25.50 -2.25
N GLY A 202 -0.97 -25.50 -1.08
CA GLY A 202 0.48 -25.49 -0.97
C GLY A 202 1.26 -26.50 -1.85
N PRO A 203 0.82 -27.76 -2.01
CA PRO A 203 1.47 -28.71 -2.92
C PRO A 203 1.46 -28.27 -4.39
N ARG A 204 0.40 -27.57 -4.82
CA ARG A 204 0.31 -26.99 -6.17
C ARG A 204 1.23 -25.78 -6.28
N VAL A 205 1.21 -24.89 -5.29
CA VAL A 205 2.09 -23.71 -5.26
C VAL A 205 3.56 -24.11 -5.41
N LYS A 206 4.03 -25.12 -4.65
CA LYS A 206 5.43 -25.61 -4.74
C LYS A 206 5.82 -26.13 -6.12
N LYS A 207 4.87 -26.66 -6.90
CA LYS A 207 5.13 -27.10 -8.28
C LYS A 207 5.23 -25.94 -9.26
N VAL A 208 4.56 -24.82 -8.94
CA VAL A 208 4.39 -23.67 -9.84
C VAL A 208 5.38 -22.55 -9.54
N CYS A 209 5.74 -22.33 -8.28
CA CYS A 209 6.56 -21.21 -7.85
C CYS A 209 7.45 -21.58 -6.67
N SER A 210 8.75 -21.30 -6.76
CA SER A 210 9.72 -21.58 -5.69
C SER A 210 9.57 -20.67 -4.47
N VAL A 211 9.00 -19.46 -4.66
CA VAL A 211 8.83 -18.44 -3.61
C VAL A 211 7.36 -18.21 -3.21
N GLY A 212 6.47 -19.14 -3.54
CA GLY A 212 5.05 -19.03 -3.21
C GLY A 212 4.76 -19.37 -1.73
N CYS A 213 3.72 -18.74 -1.17
CA CYS A 213 3.22 -19.14 0.15
C CYS A 213 2.53 -20.50 0.04
N THR A 214 2.83 -21.41 0.97
CA THR A 214 2.27 -22.76 0.96
C THR A 214 1.25 -22.99 2.07
N GLY A 215 0.84 -21.94 2.78
CA GLY A 215 -0.13 -22.03 3.88
C GLY A 215 0.35 -22.84 5.10
N CYS A 216 1.66 -22.89 5.38
CA CYS A 216 2.20 -23.79 6.43
C CYS A 216 1.89 -23.37 7.89
N GLY A 217 1.42 -22.14 8.13
CA GLY A 217 1.08 -21.64 9.47
C GLY A 217 2.28 -21.26 10.35
N ILE A 218 3.52 -21.36 9.89
CA ILE A 218 4.71 -21.01 10.70
C ILE A 218 4.67 -19.53 11.09
N CYS A 219 4.40 -18.64 10.13
CA CYS A 219 4.33 -17.19 10.33
C CYS A 219 3.27 -16.77 11.37
N GLU A 220 2.14 -17.48 11.40
CA GLU A 220 1.07 -17.26 12.37
C GLU A 220 1.51 -17.68 13.78
N LYS A 221 2.11 -18.86 13.92
CA LYS A 221 2.59 -19.38 15.21
C LYS A 221 3.68 -18.55 15.86
N VAL A 222 4.55 -17.91 15.06
CA VAL A 222 5.67 -17.10 15.58
C VAL A 222 5.27 -15.64 15.86
N CYS A 223 4.07 -15.21 15.49
CA CYS A 223 3.64 -13.83 15.66
C CYS A 223 3.17 -13.58 17.11
N ALA A 224 4.00 -12.92 17.91
CA ALA A 224 3.70 -12.63 19.31
C ALA A 224 2.53 -11.65 19.53
N VAL A 225 2.20 -10.84 18.51
CA VAL A 225 1.12 -9.85 18.54
C VAL A 225 -0.13 -10.32 17.78
N GLU A 226 -0.15 -11.58 17.34
CA GLU A 226 -1.26 -12.20 16.61
C GLU A 226 -1.72 -11.44 15.35
N ALA A 227 -0.84 -10.63 14.74
CA ALA A 227 -1.11 -9.87 13.53
C ALA A 227 -1.11 -10.72 12.24
N VAL A 228 -0.76 -12.00 12.32
CA VAL A 228 -0.69 -12.90 11.17
C VAL A 228 -1.80 -13.95 11.27
N ARG A 229 -2.48 -14.22 10.16
CA ARG A 229 -3.43 -15.33 10.01
C ARG A 229 -3.16 -16.07 8.72
N VAL A 230 -3.27 -17.39 8.73
CA VAL A 230 -3.25 -18.19 7.51
C VAL A 230 -4.66 -18.69 7.23
N ASP A 231 -5.23 -18.23 6.13
CA ASP A 231 -6.56 -18.63 5.67
C ASP A 231 -6.51 -19.08 4.20
N MET A 232 -7.29 -20.10 3.85
CA MET A 232 -7.39 -20.66 2.49
C MET A 232 -6.02 -20.87 1.80
N ASN A 233 -5.03 -21.38 2.53
CA ASN A 233 -3.66 -21.64 2.07
C ASN A 233 -2.75 -20.41 1.87
N LEU A 234 -3.21 -19.21 2.20
CA LEU A 234 -2.44 -17.97 2.06
C LEU A 234 -2.26 -17.26 3.43
N ALA A 235 -1.12 -16.60 3.60
CA ALA A 235 -0.84 -15.82 4.81
C ALA A 235 -1.31 -14.38 4.61
N PHE A 236 -1.93 -13.82 5.65
CA PHE A 236 -2.37 -12.43 5.74
C PHE A 236 -1.70 -11.79 6.94
N ILE A 237 -1.20 -10.56 6.75
CA ILE A 237 -0.61 -9.74 7.82
C ILE A 237 -1.50 -8.50 7.95
N TYR A 238 -2.04 -8.26 9.14
CA TYR A 238 -2.90 -7.11 9.43
C TYR A 238 -2.04 -5.90 9.83
N PRO A 239 -1.93 -4.85 8.99
CA PRO A 239 -1.02 -3.73 9.22
C PRO A 239 -1.29 -3.00 10.54
N GLY A 240 -2.57 -2.85 10.92
CA GLY A 240 -2.96 -2.15 12.15
C GLY A 240 -2.60 -2.88 13.46
N THR A 241 -2.18 -4.15 13.39
CA THR A 241 -1.73 -4.95 14.54
C THR A 241 -0.27 -5.34 14.42
N CYS A 242 0.27 -5.38 13.20
CA CYS A 242 1.66 -5.70 12.95
C CYS A 242 2.57 -4.62 13.55
N VAL A 243 3.64 -5.07 14.21
CA VAL A 243 4.68 -4.18 14.76
C VAL A 243 5.97 -4.22 13.94
N ASP A 244 5.89 -4.77 12.73
CA ASP A 244 7.01 -4.85 11.78
C ASP A 244 8.30 -5.42 12.42
N CYS A 245 8.18 -6.55 13.12
CA CYS A 245 9.34 -7.20 13.74
C CYS A 245 10.12 -8.12 12.80
N GLY A 246 9.59 -8.41 11.60
CA GLY A 246 10.26 -9.23 10.59
C GLY A 246 10.38 -10.74 10.88
N ILE A 247 10.02 -11.22 12.07
CA ILE A 247 10.20 -12.64 12.46
C ILE A 247 9.49 -13.59 11.48
N CYS A 248 8.29 -13.24 11.02
CA CYS A 248 7.55 -14.07 10.08
C CYS A 248 8.22 -14.14 8.70
N ALA A 249 8.87 -13.07 8.24
CA ALA A 249 9.69 -13.07 7.03
C ALA A 249 10.91 -13.99 7.20
N ALA A 250 11.64 -13.82 8.31
CA ALA A 250 12.84 -14.58 8.62
C ALA A 250 12.58 -16.10 8.75
N ARG A 251 11.41 -16.48 9.27
CA ARG A 251 11.02 -17.88 9.46
C ARG A 251 10.24 -18.45 8.27
N CYS A 252 10.03 -17.68 7.19
CA CYS A 252 9.30 -18.14 6.03
C CYS A 252 10.18 -19.10 5.19
N PRO A 253 9.85 -20.40 5.09
CA PRO A 253 10.70 -21.37 4.41
C PRO A 253 10.79 -21.16 2.89
N THR A 254 9.81 -20.47 2.29
CA THR A 254 9.80 -20.17 0.84
C THR A 254 10.22 -18.74 0.53
N GLY A 255 10.44 -17.88 1.53
CA GLY A 255 10.68 -16.45 1.30
C GLY A 255 9.47 -15.71 0.73
N ALA A 256 8.26 -16.26 0.85
CA ALA A 256 7.02 -15.63 0.39
C ALA A 256 6.64 -14.38 1.20
N ILE A 257 7.25 -14.15 2.36
CA ILE A 257 7.09 -12.95 3.17
C ILE A 257 8.42 -12.21 3.14
N THR A 258 8.39 -10.95 2.71
CA THR A 258 9.56 -10.08 2.64
C THR A 258 9.48 -9.01 3.71
N ASP A 259 10.64 -8.62 4.21
CA ASP A 259 10.82 -7.51 5.14
C ASP A 259 11.67 -6.42 4.47
N GLY A 260 11.42 -5.14 4.78
CA GLY A 260 12.22 -4.01 4.31
C GLY A 260 11.68 -3.32 3.06
N LEU A 261 10.44 -2.84 3.10
CA LEU A 261 9.95 -1.84 2.13
C LEU A 261 10.78 -0.55 2.14
N LEU A 262 11.42 -0.24 3.26
CA LEU A 262 12.41 0.81 3.46
C LEU A 262 13.65 0.23 4.18
N PRO A 263 14.84 0.83 3.99
CA PRO A 263 16.01 0.50 4.78
C PRO A 263 15.72 0.78 6.26
N ARG A 264 15.79 -0.26 7.09
CA ARG A 264 15.56 -0.12 8.53
C ARG A 264 16.76 0.53 9.20
N THR A 265 16.49 1.53 10.03
CA THR A 265 17.49 2.15 10.89
C THR A 265 17.85 1.17 12.01
N THR A 266 19.07 0.67 12.00
CA THR A 266 19.61 -0.29 12.97
C THR A 266 19.37 0.17 14.41
N VAL A 267 19.14 -0.74 15.35
CA VAL A 267 19.14 -0.32 16.76
C VAL A 267 20.56 -0.04 17.24
N VAL A 268 20.72 1.01 18.04
CA VAL A 268 21.97 1.41 18.69
C VAL A 268 21.85 1.24 20.20
N ILE A 269 22.95 0.84 20.82
CA ILE A 269 23.07 0.70 22.27
C ILE A 269 24.00 1.82 22.74
N SER A 270 23.45 2.78 23.49
CA SER A 270 24.16 3.97 23.94
C SER A 270 25.07 3.70 25.15
N GLU A 271 25.93 4.67 25.44
CA GLU A 271 26.73 4.70 26.68
C GLU A 271 25.78 4.65 27.90
N GLY A 272 26.03 3.73 28.84
CA GLY A 272 25.13 3.42 29.96
C GLY A 272 24.62 1.97 29.98
N CYS A 273 24.95 1.16 28.98
CA CYS A 273 24.71 -0.28 29.01
C CYS A 273 25.46 -0.94 30.19
N ASN A 274 24.72 -1.70 31.01
CA ASN A 274 25.27 -2.44 32.14
C ASN A 274 25.69 -3.88 31.79
N GLY A 275 25.59 -4.28 30.51
CA GLY A 275 25.97 -5.62 30.06
C GLY A 275 25.13 -6.77 30.63
N CYS A 276 23.82 -6.58 30.83
CA CYS A 276 22.92 -7.58 31.43
C CYS A 276 22.59 -8.80 30.54
N THR A 277 23.03 -8.81 29.28
CA THR A 277 22.79 -9.83 28.22
C THR A 277 21.34 -10.08 27.78
N ILE A 278 20.35 -9.35 28.32
CA ILE A 278 18.93 -9.56 27.99
C ILE A 278 18.65 -9.28 26.52
N CYS A 279 19.18 -8.18 25.98
CA CYS A 279 19.00 -7.80 24.58
C CYS A 279 19.57 -8.84 23.60
N ALA A 280 20.74 -9.40 23.89
CA ALA A 280 21.34 -10.48 23.11
C ALA A 280 20.46 -11.75 23.11
N LYS A 281 19.91 -12.13 24.26
CA LYS A 281 19.05 -13.32 24.39
C LYS A 281 17.69 -13.19 23.71
N VAL A 282 17.13 -11.98 23.67
CA VAL A 282 15.83 -11.74 23.02
C VAL A 282 15.95 -11.51 21.51
N CYS A 283 17.16 -11.22 21.01
CA CYS A 283 17.39 -11.00 19.60
C CYS A 283 17.17 -12.32 18.82
N PRO A 284 16.17 -12.41 17.93
CA PRO A 284 15.94 -13.64 17.16
C PRO A 284 16.88 -13.77 15.95
N PHE A 285 17.73 -12.78 15.73
CA PHE A 285 18.67 -12.65 14.62
C PHE A 285 20.13 -12.72 15.04
N ASP A 286 20.40 -12.93 16.34
CA ASP A 286 21.74 -12.93 16.93
C ASP A 286 22.57 -11.67 16.60
N ALA A 287 21.90 -10.55 16.32
CA ALA A 287 22.51 -9.30 15.89
C ALA A 287 23.15 -8.47 17.02
N ILE A 288 23.12 -8.95 18.26
CA ILE A 288 23.65 -8.21 19.42
C ILE A 288 24.70 -9.06 20.11
N SER A 289 25.93 -8.55 20.13
CA SER A 289 27.09 -9.22 20.73
C SER A 289 27.65 -8.41 21.89
N GLY A 290 28.20 -9.09 22.89
CA GLY A 290 28.86 -8.44 24.03
C GLY A 290 28.97 -9.35 25.25
N GLN A 291 30.05 -9.18 26.01
CA GLN A 291 30.28 -9.93 27.24
C GLN A 291 29.51 -9.33 28.42
N ALA A 292 29.22 -10.15 29.42
CA ALA A 292 28.57 -9.69 30.63
C ALA A 292 29.36 -8.52 31.26
N LYS A 293 28.66 -7.49 31.72
CA LYS A 293 29.19 -6.23 32.28
C LYS A 293 29.94 -5.31 31.30
N HIS A 294 29.95 -5.62 30.01
CA HIS A 294 30.50 -4.74 28.98
C HIS A 294 29.41 -4.16 28.08
N LEU A 295 29.72 -3.04 27.43
CA LEU A 295 28.86 -2.44 26.41
C LEU A 295 28.64 -3.45 25.29
N HIS A 296 27.38 -3.75 25.01
CA HIS A 296 27.04 -4.59 23.86
C HIS A 296 27.02 -3.76 22.58
N VAL A 297 27.36 -4.41 21.47
CA VAL A 297 27.41 -3.83 20.14
C VAL A 297 26.38 -4.54 19.26
N VAL A 298 25.70 -3.76 18.42
CA VAL A 298 24.74 -4.27 17.45
C VAL A 298 25.46 -4.40 16.11
N ASP A 299 25.35 -5.57 15.50
CA ASP A 299 25.81 -5.82 14.14
C ASP A 299 24.76 -5.29 13.15
N PRO A 300 25.08 -4.25 12.37
CA PRO A 300 24.13 -3.64 11.44
C PRO A 300 23.70 -4.58 10.31
N ASP A 301 24.54 -5.55 9.92
CA ASP A 301 24.26 -6.46 8.81
C ASP A 301 23.26 -7.56 9.21
N LEU A 302 23.23 -7.92 10.50
CA LEU A 302 22.28 -8.90 11.07
C LEU A 302 21.04 -8.23 11.67
N CYS A 303 21.13 -6.94 11.99
CA CYS A 303 20.08 -6.22 12.68
C CYS A 303 18.95 -5.84 11.74
N THR A 304 17.82 -6.53 11.88
CA THR A 304 16.60 -6.18 11.15
C THR A 304 15.83 -5.03 11.81
N ALA A 305 16.40 -4.29 12.77
CA ALA A 305 15.72 -3.25 13.55
C ALA A 305 14.28 -3.58 14.02
N CYS A 306 14.03 -4.83 14.42
CA CYS A 306 12.72 -5.27 14.90
C CYS A 306 12.27 -4.64 16.24
N GLY A 307 13.14 -3.89 16.91
CA GLY A 307 12.83 -3.20 18.18
C GLY A 307 12.60 -4.11 19.40
N LEU A 308 12.61 -5.44 19.27
CA LEU A 308 12.28 -6.38 20.34
C LEU A 308 13.16 -6.26 21.60
N CYS A 309 14.40 -5.79 21.42
CA CYS A 309 15.34 -5.56 22.50
C CYS A 309 15.07 -4.26 23.28
N VAL A 310 14.42 -3.26 22.67
CA VAL A 310 14.17 -1.94 23.26
C VAL A 310 13.36 -2.03 24.56
N PRO A 311 12.14 -2.61 24.60
CA PRO A 311 11.35 -2.68 25.83
C PRO A 311 11.92 -3.68 26.86
N ARG A 312 12.96 -4.44 26.50
CA ARG A 312 13.61 -5.42 27.39
C ARG A 312 14.88 -4.88 28.04
N CYS A 313 15.32 -3.68 27.67
CA CYS A 313 16.48 -3.07 28.28
C CYS A 313 16.14 -2.51 29.67
N PRO A 314 16.69 -3.04 30.77
CA PRO A 314 16.34 -2.59 32.12
C PRO A 314 16.84 -1.18 32.44
N VAL A 315 17.80 -0.67 31.65
CA VAL A 315 18.40 0.66 31.79
C VAL A 315 18.01 1.59 30.64
N ASN A 316 17.11 1.16 29.74
CA ASN A 316 16.56 1.97 28.64
C ASN A 316 17.60 2.67 27.73
N VAL A 317 18.71 2.00 27.43
CA VAL A 317 19.80 2.56 26.57
C VAL A 317 19.78 2.06 25.12
N ILE A 318 18.69 1.46 24.65
CA ILE A 318 18.58 0.95 23.27
C ILE A 318 17.57 1.81 22.51
N SER A 319 17.97 2.35 21.37
CA SER A 319 17.13 3.19 20.50
C SER A 319 17.36 2.87 19.02
N HIS A 320 16.49 3.32 18.13
CA HIS A 320 16.70 3.20 16.68
C HIS A 320 17.67 4.29 16.18
N SER A 321 18.60 3.94 15.29
CA SER A 321 19.55 4.86 14.67
C SER A 321 18.91 5.63 13.51
N GLY A 322 17.88 6.42 13.81
CA GLY A 322 17.25 7.35 12.87
C GLY A 322 17.26 8.77 13.44
N PRO A 323 17.05 9.81 12.62
CA PRO A 323 16.88 11.15 13.13
C PRO A 323 15.73 11.11 14.13
N GLU A 324 15.97 11.67 15.31
CA GLU A 324 15.01 11.78 16.39
C GLU A 324 13.64 12.16 15.79
N ALA A 325 12.64 11.29 15.98
CA ALA A 325 11.29 11.80 16.09
C ALA A 325 11.36 12.80 17.23
N THR A 326 11.44 14.08 16.88
CA THR A 326 11.49 15.19 17.81
C THR A 326 10.42 14.93 18.86
N ALA A 327 10.88 14.75 20.09
CA ALA A 327 10.04 14.79 21.26
C ALA A 327 9.23 16.09 21.19
N GLY A 328 7.93 15.96 20.96
CA GLY A 328 6.99 17.04 21.15
C GLY A 328 6.94 17.35 22.64
N ALA A 329 7.53 18.48 23.00
CA ALA A 329 7.14 19.26 24.17
C ALA A 329 5.71 19.80 23.98
#